data_AF-A0AAV6TM49-F1
#
_entry.id   AF-A0AAV6TM49-F1
#
_cell.length_a   1.000
_cell.length_b   1.000
_cell.length_c   1.000
_cell.angle_alpha   90.00
_cell.angle_beta   90.00
_cell.angle_gamma   90.00
#
_symmetry.space_group_name_H-M   'P 1'
#
loop_
_entity.id
_entity.type
_entity.pdbx_description
1 polymer ?
#
loop_
_entity_poly.entity_id
_entity_poly.type
_entity_poly.pdbx_seq_one_letter_code
_entity_poly.pdbx_strand_id
1 'polypeptide(L)' 'LVPKPKATGEHKTKPTQASVRELRGLGLSPDLVVCRSEDPVDESVKQKISIFCHVAPEGVCINIKV' A
#
# COMPACT_ATOMS: atom_id res chain seq x y z
N LEU A 1 4.52 1.28 -2.57
CA LEU A 1 4.86 0.18 -3.51
C LEU A 1 4.42 -1.15 -2.89
N VAL A 2 3.73 -2.00 -3.64
CA VAL A 2 3.28 -3.32 -3.17
C VAL A 2 3.99 -4.40 -4.00
N PRO A 3 5.20 -4.82 -3.60
CA PRO A 3 5.94 -5.83 -4.34
C PRO A 3 5.38 -7.23 -4.07
N LYS A 4 5.60 -8.13 -5.04
CA LYS A 4 5.31 -9.56 -4.94
C LYS A 4 6.58 -10.37 -5.24
N PRO A 5 7.41 -10.66 -4.22
CA PRO A 5 8.64 -11.42 -4.44
C PRO A 5 8.34 -12.80 -5.02
N LYS A 6 8.97 -13.16 -6.14
CA LYS A 6 8.77 -14.43 -6.86
C LYS A 6 8.92 -15.67 -5.96
N ALA A 7 9.82 -15.61 -4.99
CA ALA A 7 10.06 -16.70 -4.03
C ALA A 7 8.85 -17.00 -3.12
N THR A 8 8.00 -16.00 -2.85
CA THR A 8 6.83 -16.15 -1.97
C THR A 8 5.51 -16.11 -2.72
N GLY A 9 5.45 -15.43 -3.88
CA GLY A 9 4.20 -15.24 -4.63
C GLY A 9 3.16 -14.36 -3.94
N GLU A 10 3.50 -13.70 -2.83
CA GLU A 10 2.56 -12.91 -2.03
C GLU A 10 2.86 -11.41 -2.10
N HIS A 11 1.80 -10.61 -2.25
CA HIS A 11 1.88 -9.16 -2.14
C HIS A 11 2.26 -8.74 -0.72
N LYS A 12 3.32 -7.93 -0.59
CA LYS A 12 3.79 -7.44 0.71
C LYS A 12 3.41 -5.98 0.91
N THR A 13 2.64 -5.70 1.96
CA THR A 13 2.21 -4.33 2.32
C THR A 13 3.21 -3.56 3.16
N LYS A 14 4.12 -4.26 3.85
CA LYS A 14 5.09 -3.68 4.80
C LYS A 14 5.95 -2.55 4.23
N PRO A 15 6.44 -2.61 2.98
CA PRO A 15 7.17 -1.48 2.38
C PRO A 15 6.34 -0.20 2.30
N THR A 16 5.05 -0.30 1.92
CA THR A 16 4.14 0.87 1.88
C THR A 16 3.87 1.41 3.29
N GLN A 17 3.67 0.52 4.27
CA GLN A 17 3.45 0.93 5.66
C GLN A 17 4.65 1.71 6.23
N ALA A 18 5.88 1.29 5.89
CA ALA A 18 7.09 1.99 6.30
C ALA A 18 7.15 3.42 5.71
N SER A 19 6.86 3.59 4.42
CA SER A 19 6.83 4.91 3.79
C SER A 19 5.79 5.84 4.40
N VAL A 20 4.57 5.36 4.69
CA VAL A 20 3.53 6.18 5.35
C VAL A 20 3.92 6.54 6.78
N ARG A 21 4.58 5.63 7.50
CA ARG A 21 5.11 5.93 8.85
C ARG A 21 6.16 7.03 8.79
N GLU A 22 7.09 6.97 7.85
CA GLU A 22 8.13 7.99 7.67
C GLU A 22 7.53 9.34 7.30
N LEU A 23 6.58 9.37 6.35
CA LEU A 23 5.84 10.58 5.96
C LEU A 23 5.15 11.24 7.17
N ARG A 24 4.49 10.45 8.02
CA ARG A 24 3.88 10.94 9.27
C ARG A 24 4.91 11.42 10.29
N GLY A 25 6.08 10.78 10.33
CA GLY A 25 7.21 11.23 11.15
C GLY A 25 7.72 12.62 10.76
N LEU A 26 7.52 13.02 9.49
CA LEU A 26 7.80 14.37 8.99
C LEU A 26 6.65 15.37 9.24
N GLY A 27 5.58 14.95 9.92
CA GLY A 27 4.41 15.77 10.21
C GLY A 27 3.35 15.79 9.09
N LEU A 28 3.48 14.95 8.06
CA LEU A 28 2.54 14.89 6.94
C LEU A 28 1.63 13.67 7.05
N SER A 29 0.31 13.89 7.02
CA SER A 29 -0.70 12.84 7.01
C SER A 29 -1.31 12.72 5.62
N PRO A 30 -1.26 11.55 4.98
CA PRO A 30 -1.84 11.39 3.64
C PRO A 30 -3.36 11.19 3.71
N ASP A 31 -4.10 11.90 2.85
CA ASP A 31 -5.51 11.63 2.59
C ASP A 31 -5.71 10.47 1.59
N LEU A 32 -4.70 10.23 0.74
CA LEU A 32 -4.70 9.21 -0.31
C LEU A 32 -3.37 8.45 -0.33
N VAL A 33 -3.42 7.14 -0.52
CA VAL A 33 -2.25 6.28 -0.69
C VAL A 33 -2.33 5.58 -2.04
N VAL A 34 -1.46 6.00 -2.96
CA VAL A 34 -1.33 5.37 -4.27
C VAL A 34 -0.23 4.30 -4.23
N CYS A 35 -0.65 3.06 -4.35
CA CYS A 35 0.24 1.90 -4.45
C CYS A 35 0.50 1.57 -5.92
N ARG A 36 1.73 1.15 -6.22
CA ARG A 36 2.05 0.51 -7.51
C ARG A 36 2.29 -0.98 -7.30
N SER A 37 1.77 -1.79 -8.22
CA SER A 37 1.96 -3.24 -8.29
C SER A 37 2.21 -3.67 -9.74
N GLU A 38 2.86 -4.83 -9.91
CA GLU A 38 3.04 -5.49 -11.22
C GLU A 38 1.83 -6.35 -11.59
N ASP A 39 1.19 -6.96 -10.58
CA ASP A 39 -0.01 -7.80 -10.74
C ASP A 39 -1.24 -7.15 -10.11
N PRO A 40 -2.46 -7.57 -10.49
CA PRO A 40 -3.67 -7.29 -9.73
C PRO A 40 -3.50 -7.69 -8.27
N VAL A 41 -3.92 -6.79 -7.38
CA VAL A 41 -3.76 -6.95 -5.93
C VAL A 41 -5.12 -7.27 -5.31
N ASP A 42 -5.15 -8.26 -4.43
CA ASP A 42 -6.38 -8.66 -3.73
C ASP A 42 -6.92 -7.54 -2.83
N GLU A 43 -8.24 -7.49 -2.69
CA GLU A 43 -8.91 -6.51 -1.83
C GLU A 43 -8.45 -6.61 -0.36
N SER A 44 -8.09 -7.81 0.10
CA SER A 44 -7.56 -8.02 1.45
C SER A 44 -6.24 -7.26 1.71
N VAL A 45 -5.41 -7.12 0.68
CA VAL A 45 -4.15 -6.36 0.74
C VAL A 45 -4.44 -4.87 0.79
N LYS A 46 -5.42 -4.40 0.01
CA LYS A 46 -5.90 -3.02 0.03
C LYS A 46 -6.49 -2.64 1.40
N GLN A 47 -7.32 -3.50 1.98
CA GLN A 47 -7.86 -3.32 3.34
C GLN A 47 -6.76 -3.26 4.40
N LYS A 48 -5.75 -4.14 4.33
CA LYS A 48 -4.58 -4.05 5.23
C LYS A 48 -3.90 -2.69 5.09
N ILE A 49 -3.68 -2.20 3.87
CA ILE A 49 -3.05 -0.89 3.67
C ILE A 49 -3.90 0.23 4.29
N SER A 50 -5.21 0.24 4.05
CA SER A 50 -6.15 1.19 4.67
C SER A 50 -6.02 1.20 6.20
N ILE A 51 -6.10 0.02 6.84
CA ILE A 51 -6.02 -0.12 8.30
C ILE A 51 -4.66 0.35 8.84
N PHE A 52 -3.54 -0.07 8.26
CA PHE A 52 -2.20 0.28 8.77
C PHE A 52 -1.77 1.71 8.45
N CYS A 53 -2.28 2.28 7.35
CA CYS A 53 -1.98 3.64 6.94
C CYS A 53 -2.96 4.67 7.52
N HIS A 54 -4.06 4.21 8.13
CA HIS A 54 -5.14 5.03 8.72
C HIS A 54 -5.82 5.92 7.67
N VAL A 55 -6.05 5.36 6.49
CA VAL A 55 -6.73 6.04 5.37
C VAL A 55 -7.99 5.26 5.06
N ALA A 56 -9.07 5.94 4.70
CA ALA A 56 -10.32 5.28 4.31
C ALA A 56 -10.07 4.29 3.16
N PRO A 57 -10.83 3.19 3.05
CA PRO A 57 -10.66 2.21 1.98
C PRO A 57 -10.70 2.82 0.57
N GLU A 58 -11.51 3.85 0.38
CA GLU A 58 -11.66 4.62 -0.85
C GLU A 58 -10.41 5.45 -1.16
N GLY A 59 -9.65 5.84 -0.12
CA GLY A 59 -8.41 6.59 -0.25
C GLY A 59 -7.19 5.72 -0.60
N VAL A 60 -7.36 4.41 -0.76
CA VAL A 60 -6.29 3.52 -1.23
C VAL A 60 -6.49 3.21 -2.72
N CYS A 61 -5.58 3.68 -3.57
CA CYS A 61 -5.62 3.39 -5.00
C CYS A 61 -4.46 2.45 -5.37
N ILE A 62 -4.73 1.41 -6.15
CA ILE A 62 -3.70 0.49 -6.63
C ILE A 62 -3.59 0.65 -8.14
N ASN A 63 -2.46 1.19 -8.59
CA ASN A 63 -2.13 1.29 -10.00
C ASN A 63 -1.34 0.05 -10.43
N ILE A 64 -1.86 -0.67 -11.41
CA ILE A 64 -1.22 -1.83 -12.02
C ILE A 64 -0.43 -1.31 -13.21
N LYS A 65 0.89 -1.55 -13.21
CA LYS A 65 1.67 -1.33 -14.43
C LYS A 65 1.36 -2.45 -15.42
N VAL A 66 0.89 -2.07 -16.62
CA VAL A 66 0.87 -2.94 -17.79
C VAL A 66 2.28 -3.14 -18.31
#